data_AF-A0A3L5TTA7-F1
#
_entry.id   AF-A0A3L5TTA7-F1
#
_cell.length_a   1.000
_cell.length_b   1.000
_cell.length_c   1.000
_cell.angle_alpha   90.00
_cell.angle_beta   90.00
_cell.angle_gamma   90.00
#
_symmetry.space_group_name_H-M   'P 1'
#
loop_
_entity.id
_entity.type
_entity.pdbx_description
1 polymer ?
#
loop_
_entity_poly.entity_id
_entity_poly.type
_entity_poly.pdbx_seq_one_letter_code
_entity_poly.pdbx_strand_id
1 'polypeptide(L)'
;MIYTCYRFRAHLKYLYHMTTKMVDKQQKRWRKILYEDQSVPDNYVDSSFLDELQKNLHTRKYDYWTVCEQSGEVTQQISSLGLFVVAYVYMENGWLSPHTLFTITTTLTCIGYLLKVYIDHYYQDTTSNRTCMYSRNLLKVYIDHYYQALPRQNL
;
A
#
# COMPACT_ATOMS: atom_id res chain seq x y z
N MET A 1 32.39 40.46 -32.14
CA MET A 1 31.60 39.37 -31.51
C MET A 1 31.41 39.50 -29.98
N ILE A 2 31.69 40.67 -29.37
CA ILE A 2 31.55 40.89 -27.91
C ILE A 2 30.28 41.72 -27.58
N TYR A 3 29.92 42.66 -28.46
CA TYR A 3 28.77 43.58 -28.28
C TYR A 3 27.40 42.89 -28.24
N THR A 4 27.20 41.78 -28.96
CA THR A 4 25.94 41.02 -28.95
C THR A 4 25.70 40.32 -27.61
N CYS A 5 26.77 39.89 -26.93
CA CYS A 5 26.71 39.21 -25.63
C CYS A 5 26.30 40.18 -24.50
N TYR A 6 26.79 41.43 -24.54
CA TYR A 6 26.41 42.47 -23.58
C TYR A 6 24.95 42.90 -23.73
N ARG A 7 24.46 43.03 -24.96
CA ARG A 7 23.05 43.41 -25.23
C ARG A 7 22.07 42.33 -24.78
N PHE A 8 22.41 41.05 -24.96
CA PHE A 8 21.58 39.93 -24.50
C PHE A 8 21.51 39.86 -22.96
N ARG A 9 22.63 40.07 -22.27
CA ARG A 9 22.68 40.08 -20.79
C ARG A 9 21.94 41.28 -20.17
N ALA A 10 22.00 42.45 -20.80
CA ALA A 10 21.23 43.63 -20.38
C ALA A 10 19.72 43.43 -20.59
N HIS A 11 19.33 42.84 -21.71
CA HIS A 11 17.92 42.55 -22.01
C HIS A 11 17.34 41.47 -21.09
N LEU A 12 18.12 40.42 -20.77
CA LEU A 12 17.76 39.42 -19.76
C LEU A 12 17.59 40.01 -18.36
N LYS A 13 18.45 40.97 -17.95
CA LYS A 13 18.29 41.69 -16.67
C LYS A 13 17.03 42.56 -16.66
N TYR A 14 16.73 43.25 -17.76
CA TYR A 14 15.52 44.08 -17.88
C TYR A 14 14.26 43.23 -17.83
N LEU A 15 14.23 42.11 -18.56
CA LEU A 15 13.11 41.17 -18.57
C LEU A 15 12.91 40.52 -17.20
N TYR A 16 13.99 40.10 -16.52
CA TYR A 16 13.89 39.52 -15.17
C TYR A 16 13.39 40.54 -14.13
N HIS A 17 13.82 41.80 -14.23
CA HIS A 17 13.35 42.86 -13.32
C HIS A 17 11.90 43.30 -13.61
N MET A 18 11.46 43.18 -14.87
CA MET A 18 10.08 43.48 -15.27
C MET A 18 9.10 42.38 -14.85
N THR A 19 9.47 41.10 -14.99
CA THR A 19 8.64 39.96 -14.55
C THR A 19 8.52 39.89 -13.03
N THR A 20 9.58 40.20 -12.28
CA THR A 20 9.53 40.24 -10.81
C THR A 20 8.64 41.36 -10.27
N LYS A 21 8.61 42.54 -10.89
CA LYS A 21 7.68 43.62 -10.49
C LYS A 21 6.21 43.33 -10.79
N MET A 22 5.90 42.44 -11.73
CA MET A 22 4.51 42.05 -12.03
C MET A 22 3.97 40.99 -11.05
N VAL A 23 4.86 40.17 -10.46
CA VAL A 23 4.49 39.15 -9.46
C VAL A 23 4.30 39.74 -8.06
N ASP A 24 4.87 40.92 -7.77
CA ASP A 24 4.81 41.56 -6.45
C ASP A 24 3.47 42.24 -6.12
N LYS A 25 2.58 42.46 -7.11
CA LYS A 25 1.37 43.25 -6.86
C LYS A 25 0.21 42.50 -6.18
N GLN A 26 0.32 41.19 -5.95
CA GLN A 26 -0.68 40.42 -5.19
C GLN A 26 -0.06 39.25 -4.41
N GLN A 27 1.07 39.45 -3.74
CA GLN A 27 1.37 38.58 -2.59
C GLN A 27 0.38 38.91 -1.46
N LYS A 28 -0.78 38.26 -1.48
CA LYS A 28 -1.71 38.25 -0.35
C LYS A 28 -0.98 37.62 0.83
N ARG A 29 -0.43 38.46 1.72
CA ARG A 29 0.16 38.02 2.98
C ARG A 29 -0.89 37.20 3.72
N TRP A 30 -0.52 36.00 4.16
CA TRP A 30 -1.42 35.14 4.93
C TRP A 30 -2.03 35.94 6.10
N ARG A 31 -3.35 35.90 6.19
CA ARG A 31 -4.14 36.52 7.26
C ARG A 31 -5.29 35.58 7.60
N LYS A 32 -5.68 35.54 8.87
CA LYS A 32 -6.85 34.80 9.34
C LYS A 32 -8.13 35.54 8.94
N ILE A 33 -8.79 35.08 7.87
CA ILE A 33 -10.00 35.71 7.28
C ILE A 33 -11.30 35.25 7.98
N LEU A 34 -11.24 34.23 8.85
CA LEU A 34 -12.41 33.57 9.44
C LEU A 34 -13.40 34.51 10.18
N TYR A 35 -12.91 35.63 10.73
CA TYR A 35 -13.74 36.58 11.49
C TYR A 35 -13.90 37.95 10.80
N GLU A 36 -13.38 38.10 9.57
CA GLU A 36 -13.68 39.29 8.76
C GLU A 36 -15.09 39.12 8.18
N ASP A 37 -15.83 40.22 8.05
CA ASP A 37 -17.17 40.21 7.48
C ASP A 37 -17.11 39.80 6.00
N GLN A 38 -17.70 38.65 5.68
CA GLN A 38 -17.69 38.05 4.34
C GLN A 38 -18.92 38.45 3.51
N SER A 39 -19.74 39.41 3.98
CA SER A 39 -20.98 39.86 3.32
C SER A 39 -22.03 38.77 3.10
N VAL A 40 -21.85 37.62 3.76
CA VAL A 40 -22.74 36.45 3.75
C VAL A 40 -23.00 36.02 5.19
N PRO A 41 -24.18 35.45 5.51
CA PRO A 41 -24.42 34.94 6.86
C PRO A 41 -23.46 33.80 7.19
N ASP A 42 -23.09 33.65 8.47
CA ASP A 42 -22.13 32.62 8.92
C ASP A 42 -22.51 31.17 8.55
N ASN A 43 -23.80 30.94 8.25
CA ASN A 43 -24.32 29.63 7.80
C ASN A 43 -24.37 29.49 6.27
N TYR A 44 -23.79 30.43 5.52
CA TYR A 44 -23.75 30.37 4.07
C TYR A 44 -22.75 29.32 3.62
N VAL A 45 -23.26 28.32 2.91
CA VAL A 45 -22.46 27.39 2.11
C VAL A 45 -22.89 27.53 0.67
N ASP A 46 -21.94 27.45 -0.25
CA ASP A 46 -22.26 27.51 -1.68
C ASP A 46 -23.06 26.27 -2.09
N SER A 47 -23.91 26.39 -3.10
CA SER A 47 -24.71 25.25 -3.60
C SER A 47 -23.84 24.09 -4.09
N SER A 48 -22.62 24.38 -4.58
CA SER A 48 -21.67 23.36 -5.03
C SER A 48 -20.89 22.68 -3.89
N PHE A 49 -20.96 23.19 -2.66
CA PHE A 49 -20.20 22.67 -1.51
C PHE A 49 -20.46 21.18 -1.26
N LEU A 50 -21.71 20.76 -1.37
CA LEU A 50 -22.09 19.37 -1.18
C LEU A 50 -21.77 18.50 -2.41
N ASP A 51 -21.71 19.10 -3.60
CA ASP A 51 -21.31 18.43 -4.85
C ASP A 51 -19.81 18.12 -4.85
N GLU A 52 -19.01 18.99 -4.25
CA GLU A 52 -17.56 18.79 -4.05
C GLU A 52 -17.24 17.83 -2.90
N LEU A 53 -18.24 17.45 -2.09
CA LEU A 53 -18.04 16.61 -0.91
C LEU A 53 -17.83 15.14 -1.29
N GLN A 54 -16.61 14.84 -1.75
CA GLN A 54 -16.20 13.51 -2.14
C GLN A 54 -15.96 12.63 -0.89
N LYS A 55 -16.93 11.78 -0.55
CA LYS A 55 -16.74 10.75 0.46
C LYS A 55 -15.94 9.58 -0.13
N ASN A 56 -14.95 9.09 0.60
CA ASN A 56 -14.43 7.74 0.43
C ASN A 56 -13.80 7.43 -0.95
N LEU A 57 -13.17 8.43 -1.59
CA LEU A 57 -12.48 8.29 -2.89
C LEU A 57 -11.49 7.13 -2.97
N HIS A 58 -10.89 6.75 -1.85
CA HIS A 58 -9.84 5.73 -1.77
C HIS A 58 -10.30 4.46 -1.03
N THR A 59 -11.60 4.18 -1.00
CA THR A 59 -12.10 2.97 -0.33
C THR A 59 -11.65 1.73 -1.08
N ARG A 60 -10.69 1.02 -0.49
CA ARG A 60 -10.26 -0.28 -1.00
C ARG A 60 -11.35 -1.31 -0.69
N LYS A 61 -11.88 -1.93 -1.73
CA LYS A 61 -12.75 -3.10 -1.58
C LYS A 61 -11.85 -4.29 -1.30
N TYR A 62 -11.87 -4.77 -0.06
CA TYR A 62 -11.17 -5.99 0.30
C TYR A 62 -12.05 -7.19 -0.01
N ASP A 63 -11.48 -8.19 -0.69
CA ASP A 63 -12.13 -9.49 -0.81
C ASP A 63 -12.08 -10.20 0.54
N TYR A 64 -13.23 -10.73 0.97
CA TYR A 64 -13.37 -11.35 2.28
C TYR A 64 -12.38 -12.50 2.47
N TRP A 65 -12.25 -13.37 1.46
CA TRP A 65 -11.37 -14.53 1.54
C TRP A 65 -9.90 -14.16 1.59
N THR A 66 -9.47 -13.16 0.83
CA THR A 66 -8.10 -12.65 0.89
C THR A 66 -7.77 -12.10 2.28
N VAL A 67 -8.70 -11.39 2.92
CA VAL A 67 -8.49 -10.88 4.27
C VAL A 67 -8.43 -12.01 5.29
N CYS A 68 -9.30 -13.02 5.15
CA CYS A 68 -9.27 -14.20 6.01
C CYS A 68 -7.93 -14.95 5.90
N GLU A 69 -7.43 -15.17 4.69
CA GLU A 69 -6.12 -15.79 4.45
C GLU A 69 -5.01 -14.99 5.12
N GLN A 70 -4.97 -13.68 4.91
CA GLN A 70 -3.97 -12.80 5.51
C GLN A 70 -4.06 -12.75 7.04
N SER A 71 -5.26 -12.84 7.61
CA SER A 71 -5.46 -12.91 9.07
C SER A 71 -5.05 -14.27 9.67
N GLY A 72 -5.03 -15.32 8.84
CA GLY A 72 -4.59 -16.65 9.23
C GLY A 72 -3.14 -16.69 9.70
N GLU A 73 -2.25 -15.96 9.03
CA GLU A 73 -0.83 -15.87 9.36
C GLU A 73 -0.59 -15.34 10.78
N VAL A 74 -1.32 -14.28 11.17
CA VAL A 74 -1.24 -13.71 12.52
C VAL A 74 -1.77 -14.72 13.55
N THR A 75 -2.88 -15.38 13.24
CA THR A 75 -3.49 -16.40 14.11
C THR A 75 -2.57 -17.60 14.31
N GLN A 76 -1.83 -18.00 13.26
CA GLN A 76 -0.84 -19.07 13.31
C GLN A 76 0.34 -18.71 14.22
N GLN A 77 0.84 -17.47 14.16
CA GLN A 77 1.91 -17.02 15.04
C GLN A 77 1.47 -17.03 16.52
N ILE A 78 0.27 -16.54 16.81
CA ILE A 78 -0.29 -16.55 18.18
C ILE A 78 -0.49 -18.00 18.66
N SER A 79 -0.99 -18.88 17.80
CA SER A 79 -1.18 -20.30 18.11
C SER A 79 0.15 -21.01 18.39
N SER A 80 1.20 -20.71 17.61
CA SER A 80 2.55 -21.22 17.83
C SER A 80 3.11 -20.81 19.20
N LEU A 81 2.94 -19.54 19.57
CA LEU A 81 3.32 -19.05 20.91
C LEU A 81 2.53 -19.76 22.01
N GLY A 82 1.22 -19.96 21.83
CA GLY A 82 0.38 -20.70 22.77
C GLY A 82 0.83 -22.14 22.96
N LEU A 83 1.11 -22.86 21.87
CA LEU A 83 1.61 -24.24 21.91
C LEU A 83 2.97 -24.33 22.62
N PHE A 84 3.86 -23.36 22.39
CA PHE A 84 5.15 -23.30 23.08
C PHE A 84 4.98 -23.16 24.60
N VAL A 85 4.12 -22.23 25.04
CA VAL A 85 3.85 -22.03 26.48
C VAL A 85 3.23 -23.27 27.11
N VAL A 86 2.24 -23.89 26.45
CA VAL A 86 1.61 -25.12 26.93
C VAL A 86 2.63 -26.26 27.01
N ALA A 87 3.44 -26.46 25.98
CA ALA A 87 4.49 -27.48 25.98
C ALA A 87 5.48 -27.27 27.14
N TYR A 88 5.88 -26.03 27.40
CA TYR A 88 6.76 -25.70 28.51
C TYR A 88 6.15 -26.08 29.87
N VAL A 89 4.92 -25.66 30.15
CA VAL A 89 4.22 -25.97 31.42
C VAL A 89 4.06 -27.49 31.60
N TYR A 90 3.77 -28.23 30.53
CA TYR A 90 3.62 -29.68 30.59
C TYR A 90 4.95 -30.40 30.86
N MET A 91 6.06 -29.87 30.34
CA MET A 91 7.40 -30.38 30.67
C MET A 91 7.78 -30.06 32.11
N GLU A 92 7.49 -28.85 32.60
CA GLU A 92 7.78 -28.44 33.98
C GLU A 92 7.03 -29.32 35.00
N ASN A 93 5.77 -29.66 34.72
CA ASN A 93 4.97 -30.56 35.55
C ASN A 93 5.41 -32.04 35.46
N GLY A 94 6.32 -32.38 34.53
CA GLY A 94 6.81 -33.75 34.31
C GLY A 94 5.86 -34.67 33.55
N TRP A 95 4.79 -34.14 32.95
CA TRP A 95 3.77 -34.93 32.25
C TRP A 95 4.17 -35.21 30.81
N LEU A 96 5.09 -34.42 30.26
CA LEU A 96 5.57 -34.54 28.89
C LEU A 96 7.10 -34.66 28.89
N SER A 97 7.61 -35.80 28.44
CA SER A 97 9.06 -36.00 28.25
C SER A 97 9.52 -35.21 27.02
N PRO A 98 10.66 -34.48 27.10
CA PRO A 98 11.21 -33.75 25.96
C PRO A 98 11.43 -34.65 24.74
N HIS A 99 11.86 -35.90 24.96
CA HIS A 99 12.07 -36.87 23.88
C HIS A 99 10.78 -37.18 23.13
N THR A 100 9.67 -37.36 23.84
CA THR A 100 8.35 -37.62 23.23
C THR A 100 7.91 -36.46 22.35
N LEU A 101 8.11 -35.22 22.81
CA LEU A 101 7.81 -34.02 22.02
C LEU A 101 8.64 -34.00 20.74
N PHE A 102 9.96 -34.20 20.82
CA PHE A 102 10.83 -34.25 19.65
C PHE A 102 10.44 -35.35 18.66
N THR A 103 10.09 -36.54 19.15
CA THR A 103 9.66 -37.63 18.28
C THR A 103 8.38 -37.25 17.54
N ILE A 104 7.37 -36.72 18.24
CA ILE A 104 6.09 -36.31 17.64
C ILE A 104 6.28 -35.19 16.62
N THR A 105 7.06 -34.15 16.97
CA THR A 105 7.30 -33.02 16.04
C THR A 105 8.06 -33.47 14.80
N THR A 106 9.04 -34.35 14.97
CA THR A 106 9.84 -34.89 13.86
C THR A 106 8.99 -35.77 12.95
N THR A 107 8.20 -36.70 13.51
CA THR A 107 7.33 -37.56 12.70
C THR A 107 6.27 -36.74 11.96
N LEU A 108 5.64 -35.78 12.64
CA LEU A 108 4.66 -34.89 12.01
C LEU A 108 5.29 -34.05 10.88
N THR A 109 6.48 -33.51 11.09
CA THR A 109 7.20 -32.74 10.06
C THR A 109 7.57 -33.61 8.86
N CYS A 110 8.07 -34.82 9.10
CA CYS A 110 8.37 -35.78 8.05
C CYS A 110 7.12 -36.15 7.23
N ILE A 111 6.00 -36.48 7.90
CA ILE A 111 4.74 -36.79 7.23
C ILE A 111 4.25 -35.59 6.42
N GLY A 112 4.25 -34.39 7.01
CA GLY A 112 3.86 -33.16 6.33
C GLY A 112 4.72 -32.86 5.10
N TYR A 113 6.03 -33.08 5.18
CA TYR A 113 6.93 -32.93 4.05
C TYR A 113 6.65 -33.94 2.94
N LEU A 114 6.44 -35.22 3.28
CA LEU A 114 6.09 -36.26 2.30
C LEU A 114 4.76 -35.96 1.61
N LEU A 115 3.75 -35.51 2.36
CA LEU A 115 2.47 -35.09 1.82
C LEU A 115 2.63 -33.90 0.89
N LYS A 116 3.44 -32.89 1.27
CA LYS A 116 3.74 -31.76 0.39
C LYS A 116 4.38 -32.24 -0.91
N VAL A 117 5.40 -33.09 -0.85
CA VAL A 117 6.07 -33.63 -2.05
C VAL A 117 5.08 -34.41 -2.92
N TYR A 118 4.20 -35.20 -2.31
CA TYR A 118 3.16 -35.94 -3.03
C TYR A 118 2.15 -35.02 -3.72
N ILE A 119 1.67 -34.00 -2.99
CA ILE A 119 0.75 -32.99 -3.52
C ILE A 119 1.42 -32.20 -4.64
N ASP A 120 2.64 -31.72 -4.43
CA ASP A 120 3.42 -30.98 -5.43
C ASP A 120 3.63 -31.84 -6.67
N HIS A 121 3.98 -33.12 -6.52
CA HIS A 121 4.07 -34.07 -7.63
C HIS A 121 2.73 -34.21 -8.38
N TYR A 122 1.62 -34.40 -7.67
CA TYR A 122 0.29 -34.53 -8.27
C TYR A 122 -0.15 -33.24 -9.01
N TYR A 123 0.12 -32.09 -8.41
CA TYR A 123 -0.15 -30.79 -9.01
C TYR A 123 0.78 -30.52 -10.19
N GLN A 124 2.05 -30.92 -10.18
CA GLN A 124 3.00 -30.70 -11.27
C GLN A 124 2.48 -31.29 -12.60
N ASP A 125 1.89 -32.50 -12.54
CA ASP A 125 1.31 -33.17 -13.71
C ASP A 125 0.10 -32.44 -14.28
N THR A 126 -0.76 -31.87 -13.43
CA THR A 126 -1.93 -31.09 -13.86
C THR A 126 -1.61 -29.62 -14.17
N THR A 127 -0.52 -29.07 -13.61
CA THR A 127 -0.13 -27.66 -13.75
C THR A 127 0.90 -27.43 -14.83
N SER A 128 1.67 -28.42 -15.29
CA SER A 128 2.47 -28.32 -16.53
C SER A 128 1.62 -27.84 -17.71
N ASN A 129 0.38 -28.34 -17.81
CA ASN A 129 -0.59 -27.91 -18.82
C ASN A 129 -1.28 -26.56 -18.51
N ARG A 130 -1.24 -26.05 -17.25
CA ARG A 130 -1.92 -24.81 -16.83
C ARG A 130 -0.99 -23.62 -16.57
N THR A 131 0.29 -23.84 -16.28
CA THR A 131 1.28 -22.81 -15.90
C THR A 131 1.68 -21.91 -17.09
N CYS A 132 1.66 -22.43 -18.33
CA CYS A 132 1.82 -21.60 -19.52
C CYS A 132 0.71 -20.55 -19.67
N MET A 133 -0.48 -20.81 -19.10
CA MET A 133 -1.61 -19.87 -19.07
C MET A 133 -1.64 -19.02 -17.79
N TYR A 134 -1.42 -19.60 -16.59
CA TYR A 134 -1.58 -18.90 -15.31
C TYR A 134 -0.52 -17.82 -15.08
N SER A 135 0.73 -18.08 -15.46
CA SER A 135 1.83 -17.10 -15.36
C SER A 135 1.56 -15.83 -16.17
N ARG A 136 0.98 -15.97 -17.38
CA ARG A 136 0.57 -14.82 -18.21
C ARG A 136 -0.58 -14.02 -17.60
N ASN A 137 -1.52 -14.67 -16.92
CA ASN A 137 -2.69 -14.01 -16.36
C ASN A 137 -2.40 -13.34 -15.02
N LEU A 138 -1.60 -13.94 -14.14
CA LEU A 138 -1.18 -13.32 -12.88
C LEU A 138 -0.31 -12.09 -13.10
N LEU A 139 0.61 -12.14 -14.06
CA LEU A 139 1.48 -11.02 -14.37
C LEU A 139 0.68 -9.86 -14.95
N LYS A 140 -0.38 -10.14 -15.74
CA LYS A 140 -1.36 -9.13 -16.15
C LYS A 140 -2.13 -8.53 -14.97
N VAL A 141 -2.68 -9.35 -14.07
CA VAL A 141 -3.44 -8.87 -12.90
C VAL A 141 -2.57 -8.02 -11.97
N TYR A 142 -1.33 -8.43 -11.71
CA TYR A 142 -0.39 -7.67 -10.90
C TYR A 142 -0.01 -6.34 -11.57
N ILE A 143 0.26 -6.36 -12.88
CA ILE A 143 0.56 -5.15 -13.66
C ILE A 143 -0.65 -4.20 -13.68
N ASP A 144 -1.85 -4.69 -13.96
CA ASP A 144 -3.07 -3.88 -14.05
C ASP A 144 -3.41 -3.23 -12.70
N HIS A 145 -3.24 -3.96 -11.60
CA HIS A 145 -3.38 -3.42 -10.25
C HIS A 145 -2.33 -2.34 -9.94
N TYR A 146 -1.10 -2.49 -10.43
CA TYR A 146 -0.03 -1.50 -10.24
C TYR A 146 -0.27 -0.20 -11.04
N TYR A 147 -0.76 -0.32 -12.28
CA TYR A 147 -1.07 0.84 -13.13
C TYR A 147 -2.33 1.60 -12.67
N GLN A 148 -3.32 0.93 -12.08
CA GLN A 148 -4.49 1.59 -11.48
C GLN A 148 -4.20 2.30 -10.17
N ALA A 149 -3.13 1.93 -9.46
CA ALA A 149 -2.72 2.57 -8.21
C ALA A 149 -1.86 3.83 -8.42
N LEU A 150 -1.41 4.12 -9.65
CA LEU A 150 -0.68 5.34 -9.96
C LEU A 150 -1.69 6.51 -10.11
N PRO A 151 -1.51 7.62 -9.36
CA PRO A 151 -2.35 8.79 -9.58
C PRO A 151 -2.15 9.26 -11.02
N ARG A 152 -3.24 9.38 -11.79
CA ARG A 152 -3.21 9.99 -13.13
C ARG A 152 -2.53 11.36 -13.03
N GLN A 153 -1.27 11.44 -13.42
CA GLN A 153 -0.65 12.73 -13.70
C GLN A 153 -1.26 13.17 -15.03
N ASN A 154 -2.20 14.10 -14.93
CA ASN A 154 -2.87 14.70 -16.08
C ASN A 154 -1.80 15.32 -17.00
N LEU A 155 -1.71 14.80 -18.23
CA LEU A 155 -1.13 15.47 -19.39
C LEU A 155 -2.26 16.16 -20.15
#